data_AF-A0A1G5ZYU7-F1
#
_entry.id   AF-A0A1G5ZYU7-F1
#
_cell.length_a   1.000
_cell.length_b   1.000
_cell.length_c   1.000
_cell.angle_alpha   90.00
_cell.angle_beta   90.00
_cell.angle_gamma   90.00
#
_symmetry.space_group_name_H-M   'P 1'
#
loop_
_entity.id
_entity.type
_entity.pdbx_description
1 polymer ?
#
loop_
_entity_poly.entity_id
_entity_poly.type
_entity_poly.pdbx_seq_one_letter_code
_entity_poly.pdbx_strand_id
1 'polypeptide(L)'
;MTDQLATEIIEIIKKRIESESSEGITAQYVGDITTATELTGLGIDSLGLADVLWDLEQAYGIKLEMNTAEAWSDLQNVGDMVEAIRGLLSKAA
;
A
#
# COMPACT_ATOMS: atom_id res chain seq x y z
N MET A 1 -7.67 7.68 -17.55
CA MET A 1 -8.53 6.63 -17.00
C MET A 1 -8.11 6.51 -15.55
N THR A 2 -9.02 6.74 -14.61
CA THR A 2 -8.70 6.75 -13.18
C THR A 2 -8.09 5.41 -12.81
N ASP A 3 -6.86 5.41 -12.31
CA ASP A 3 -6.20 4.20 -11.81
C ASP A 3 -7.00 3.70 -10.60
N GLN A 4 -8.02 2.88 -10.85
CA GLN A 4 -8.90 2.33 -9.83
C GLN A 4 -8.09 1.58 -8.77
N LEU A 5 -7.02 0.90 -9.21
CA LEU A 5 -6.04 0.26 -8.34
C LEU A 5 -5.38 1.27 -7.38
N ALA A 6 -5.05 2.47 -7.86
CA ALA A 6 -4.48 3.52 -7.03
C ALA A 6 -5.47 3.95 -5.94
N THR A 7 -6.71 4.20 -6.33
CA THR A 7 -7.78 4.55 -5.39
C THR A 7 -7.98 3.45 -4.35
N GLU A 8 -8.03 2.18 -4.75
CA GLU A 8 -8.22 1.06 -3.81
C GLU A 8 -7.05 0.90 -2.85
N ILE A 9 -5.81 0.95 -3.33
CA ILE A 9 -4.63 0.85 -2.47
C ILE A 9 -4.59 2.02 -1.48
N ILE A 10 -4.88 3.24 -1.94
CA ILE A 10 -5.00 4.42 -1.07
C ILE A 10 -6.07 4.21 -0.01
N GLU A 11 -7.24 3.67 -0.37
CA GLU A 11 -8.34 3.38 0.56
C GLU A 11 -7.95 2.30 1.59
N ILE A 12 -7.29 1.22 1.16
CA ILE A 12 -6.82 0.15 2.05
C ILE A 12 -5.79 0.68 3.05
N ILE A 13 -4.80 1.44 2.56
CA ILE A 13 -3.78 2.08 3.39
C ILE A 13 -4.43 3.03 4.40
N LYS A 14 -5.34 3.89 3.93
CA LYS A 14 -6.07 4.84 4.78
C LYS A 14 -6.87 4.13 5.87
N LYS A 15 -7.59 3.07 5.50
CA LYS A 15 -8.40 2.28 6.43
C LYS A 15 -7.54 1.55 7.47
N ARG A 16 -6.38 1.02 7.07
CA ARG A 16 -5.40 0.45 7.99
C ARG A 16 -4.90 1.48 8.99
N ILE A 17 -4.41 2.62 8.50
CA ILE A 17 -3.90 3.69 9.36
C ILE A 17 -4.99 4.11 10.34
N GLU A 18 -6.23 4.28 9.90
CA GLU A 18 -7.37 4.59 10.77
C GLU A 18 -7.64 3.48 11.80
N SER A 19 -7.56 2.20 11.41
CA SER A 19 -7.72 1.05 12.31
C SER A 19 -6.60 0.90 13.34
N GLU A 20 -5.34 1.18 12.97
CA GLU A 20 -4.18 1.10 13.88
C GLU A 20 -4.03 2.38 14.73
N SER A 21 -4.58 3.53 14.29
CA SER A 21 -4.49 4.84 14.97
C SER A 21 -5.40 5.00 16.20
N SER A 22 -5.69 3.93 16.95
CA SER A 22 -6.39 4.06 18.25
C SER A 22 -5.63 4.95 19.25
N GLU A 23 -4.34 5.27 19.02
CA GLU A 23 -3.58 6.22 19.81
C GLU A 23 -2.70 7.14 18.92
N GLY A 24 -3.27 8.22 18.37
CA GLY A 24 -2.51 9.47 18.20
C GLY A 24 -1.92 9.86 16.84
N ILE A 25 -2.27 9.23 15.70
CA ILE A 25 -1.87 9.71 14.35
C ILE A 25 -3.04 10.42 13.62
N THR A 26 -4.11 10.75 14.33
CA THR A 26 -5.43 11.16 13.79
C THR A 26 -5.56 12.57 13.19
N ALA A 27 -4.50 13.25 12.74
CA ALA A 27 -4.69 14.63 12.27
C ALA A 27 -3.89 15.12 11.05
N GLN A 28 -2.80 14.46 10.64
CA GLN A 28 -1.91 15.05 9.62
C GLN A 28 -2.05 14.46 8.20
N TYR A 29 -2.69 13.30 8.01
CA TYR A 29 -2.80 12.62 6.71
C TYR A 29 -4.22 12.43 6.17
N VAL A 30 -5.23 13.04 6.80
CA VAL A 30 -6.62 13.01 6.31
C VAL A 30 -6.83 13.90 5.07
N GLY A 31 -5.89 14.82 4.80
CA GLY A 31 -5.85 15.61 3.57
C GLY A 31 -4.93 14.98 2.53
N ASP A 32 -5.52 14.37 1.50
CA ASP A 32 -4.86 13.98 0.25
C ASP A 32 -3.69 12.99 0.39
N ILE A 33 -3.98 11.75 0.83
CA ILE A 33 -3.12 10.62 0.47
C ILE A 33 -3.19 10.49 -1.06
N THR A 34 -2.07 10.74 -1.72
CA THR A 34 -1.91 10.64 -3.17
C THR A 34 -0.81 9.64 -3.48
N THR A 35 -0.61 9.31 -4.75
CA THR A 35 0.51 8.47 -5.18
C THR A 35 1.89 9.08 -4.87
N ALA A 36 1.96 10.38 -4.57
CA ALA A 36 3.20 11.04 -4.14
C ALA A 36 3.46 10.95 -2.62
N THR A 37 2.51 10.40 -1.84
CA THR A 37 2.64 10.32 -0.38
C THR A 37 3.60 9.20 0.02
N GLU A 38 4.55 9.51 0.91
CA GLU A 38 5.51 8.58 1.48
C GLU A 38 4.85 7.60 2.45
N LEU A 39 5.12 6.30 2.31
CA LEU A 39 4.57 5.24 3.17
C LEU A 39 5.13 5.32 4.59
N THR A 40 6.41 5.61 4.70
CA THR A 40 7.10 5.87 5.97
C THR A 40 6.53 7.12 6.65
N GLY A 41 6.16 8.14 5.87
CA GLY A 41 5.46 9.33 6.37
C GLY A 41 4.12 8.97 7.01
N LEU A 42 3.39 8.02 6.42
CA LEU A 42 2.11 7.52 6.91
C LEU A 42 2.20 6.64 8.18
N GLY A 43 3.41 6.38 8.68
CA GLY A 43 3.62 5.47 9.81
C GLY A 43 3.53 3.99 9.44
N ILE A 44 3.64 3.67 8.14
CA ILE A 44 3.72 2.28 7.67
C ILE A 44 5.17 1.83 7.82
N ASP A 45 5.51 1.28 8.98
CA ASP A 45 6.77 0.59 9.21
C ASP A 45 6.82 -0.75 8.45
N SER A 46 7.99 -1.41 8.41
CA SER A 46 8.18 -2.72 7.79
C SER A 46 7.15 -3.79 8.20
N LEU A 47 6.60 -3.68 9.42
CA LEU A 47 5.57 -4.58 9.94
C LEU A 47 4.17 -4.24 9.37
N GLY A 48 3.84 -2.95 9.29
CA GLY A 48 2.62 -2.48 8.64
C GLY A 48 2.64 -2.78 7.14
N LEU A 49 3.80 -2.64 6.49
CA LEU A 49 4.00 -3.01 5.10
C LEU A 49 3.77 -4.50 4.88
N ALA A 50 4.36 -5.37 5.70
CA ALA A 50 4.13 -6.82 5.61
C ALA A 50 2.65 -7.22 5.74
N ASP A 51 1.91 -6.52 6.60
CA ASP A 51 0.48 -6.75 6.76
C ASP A 51 -0.34 -6.17 5.59
N VAL A 52 0.06 -5.02 4.99
CA VAL A 52 -0.53 -4.52 3.73
C VAL A 52 -0.35 -5.54 2.62
N LEU A 53 0.86 -6.09 2.49
CA LEU A 53 1.17 -7.12 1.49
C LEU A 53 0.28 -8.34 1.67
N TRP A 54 0.12 -8.80 2.91
CA TRP A 54 -0.75 -9.93 3.21
C TRP A 54 -2.21 -9.67 2.82
N ASP A 55 -2.76 -8.49 3.16
CA ASP A 55 -4.12 -8.10 2.80
C ASP A 55 -4.31 -8.03 1.27
N LEU A 56 -3.32 -7.50 0.56
CA LEU A 56 -3.32 -7.41 -0.91
C LEU A 56 -3.19 -8.79 -1.57
N GLU A 57 -2.37 -9.69 -1.04
CA GLU A 57 -2.28 -11.08 -1.51
C GLU A 57 -3.63 -11.79 -1.41
N GLN A 58 -4.36 -11.59 -0.30
CA GLN A 58 -5.70 -12.16 -0.13
C GLN A 58 -6.75 -11.47 -1.02
N ALA A 59 -6.72 -10.14 -1.09
CA ALA A 59 -7.70 -9.35 -1.84
C ALA A 59 -7.60 -9.56 -3.35
N TYR A 60 -6.37 -9.60 -3.88
CA TYR A 60 -6.11 -9.74 -5.31
C TYR A 60 -5.79 -11.19 -5.72
N GLY A 61 -5.63 -12.11 -4.77
CA GLY A 61 -5.29 -13.52 -5.04
C GLY A 61 -3.90 -13.70 -5.66
N ILE A 62 -3.03 -12.69 -5.56
CA ILE A 62 -1.65 -12.74 -6.04
C ILE A 62 -0.78 -13.43 -4.99
N LYS A 63 0.18 -14.22 -5.45
CA LYS A 63 1.19 -14.84 -4.58
C LYS A 63 2.46 -14.04 -4.71
N LEU A 64 2.87 -13.36 -3.65
CA LEU A 64 4.11 -12.62 -3.62
C LEU A 64 5.28 -13.61 -3.55
N GLU A 65 5.79 -14.03 -4.70
CA GLU A 65 7.06 -14.76 -4.73
C GLU A 65 8.17 -13.86 -4.15
N MET A 66 9.17 -14.41 -3.47
CA MET A 66 10.23 -13.63 -2.78
C MET A 66 10.83 -12.48 -3.61
N ASN A 67 10.86 -12.62 -4.95
CA ASN A 67 11.33 -11.59 -5.88
C ASN A 67 10.48 -10.30 -5.85
N THR A 68 9.22 -10.41 -5.46
CA THR A 68 8.26 -9.32 -5.34
C THR A 68 8.39 -8.64 -3.98
N ALA A 69 8.62 -9.40 -2.89
CA ALA A 69 8.89 -8.85 -1.55
C ALA A 69 10.08 -7.87 -1.54
N GLU A 70 11.09 -8.11 -2.38
CA GLU A 70 12.20 -7.17 -2.62
C GLU A 70 11.71 -5.87 -3.28
N ALA A 71 10.85 -5.96 -4.31
CA ALA A 71 10.24 -4.80 -4.96
C ALA A 71 9.40 -3.98 -3.98
N TRP A 72 8.78 -4.60 -2.98
CA TRP A 72 8.01 -3.91 -1.93
C TRP A 72 8.87 -3.23 -0.86
N SER A 73 10.08 -3.73 -0.65
CA SER A 73 11.03 -3.16 0.30
C SER A 73 11.67 -1.86 -0.20
N ASP A 74 11.69 -1.66 -1.52
CA ASP A 74 12.22 -0.44 -2.16
C ASP A 74 11.17 0.68 -2.27
N LEU A 75 9.91 0.39 -1.94
CA LEU A 75 8.81 1.34 -2.13
C LEU A 75 8.87 2.46 -1.10
N GLN A 76 9.06 3.67 -1.60
CA GLN A 76 9.06 4.88 -0.78
C GLN A 76 7.66 5.49 -0.67
N ASN A 77 6.88 5.43 -1.76
CA ASN A 77 5.62 6.16 -1.91
C ASN A 77 4.46 5.22 -2.28
N VAL A 78 3.23 5.68 -2.03
CA VAL A 78 2.01 4.97 -2.44
C VAL A 78 1.99 4.71 -3.94
N GLY A 79 2.45 5.64 -4.77
CA GLY A 79 2.52 5.47 -6.23
C GLY A 79 3.38 4.30 -6.65
N ASP A 80 4.51 4.11 -5.97
CA ASP A 80 5.42 3.00 -6.21
C ASP A 80 4.73 1.66 -5.88
N MET A 81 3.95 1.59 -4.78
CA MET A 81 3.09 0.42 -4.49
C MET A 81 2.05 0.16 -5.57
N VAL A 82 1.39 1.20 -6.07
CA VAL A 82 0.38 1.07 -7.12
C VAL A 82 1.00 0.49 -8.38
N GLU A 83 2.15 1.01 -8.80
CA GLU A 83 2.86 0.51 -9.98
C GLU A 83 3.37 -0.91 -9.78
N ALA A 84 3.88 -1.24 -8.60
CA ALA A 84 4.30 -2.59 -8.24
C ALA A 84 3.13 -3.59 -8.33
N ILE A 85 1.98 -3.31 -7.71
CA ILE A 85 0.79 -4.18 -7.80
C ILE A 85 0.30 -4.31 -9.23
N ARG A 86 0.24 -3.20 -9.96
CA ARG A 86 -0.18 -3.21 -11.36
C ARG A 86 0.73 -4.11 -12.21
N GLY A 87 2.04 -4.03 -11.99
CA GLY A 87 3.02 -4.90 -12.64
C GLY A 87 2.82 -6.38 -12.27
N LEU A 88 2.53 -6.66 -11.00
CA LEU A 88 2.27 -8.02 -10.51
C LEU A 88 0.99 -8.61 -11.07
N LEU A 89 -0.12 -7.88 -11.03
CA LEU A 89 -1.38 -8.26 -11.65
C LEU A 89 -1.23 -8.51 -13.15
N SER A 90 -0.48 -7.66 -13.84
CA SER A 90 -0.22 -7.82 -15.28
C SER A 90 0.64 -9.05 -15.59
N LYS A 91 1.49 -9.49 -14.65
CA LYS A 91 2.34 -10.68 -14.78
C LYS A 91 1.67 -11.97 -14.31
N ALA A 92 0.66 -11.86 -13.44
CA ALA A 92 -0.15 -12.97 -12.96
C ALA A 92 -1.33 -13.32 -13.91
N ALA A 93 -1.70 -12.41 -14.83
CA ALA A 93 -2.75 -12.58 -15.83
C ALA A 93 -2.33 -13.41 -17.05
#